data_AF-A0A6A5RSH7-F1
#
_entry.id   AF-A0A6A5RSH7-F1
#
_cell.length_a   1.000
_cell.length_b   1.000
_cell.length_c   1.000
_cell.angle_alpha   90.00
_cell.angle_beta   90.00
_cell.angle_gamma   90.00
#
_symmetry.space_group_name_H-M   'P 1'
#
loop_
_entity.id
_entity.type
_entity.pdbx_description
1 polymer ?
#
loop_
_entity_poly.entity_id
_entity_poly.type
_entity_poly.pdbx_seq_one_letter_code
_entity_poly.pdbx_strand_id
1 'polypeptide(L)'
;ISRWAYFAITTVLLSFPCVHAIHVAWTSRNAGSVQNRTVSALLYNMFVQVSGMIGANIYQLTDAPRHFKASRGLLVTCVWMCFIQYPGTYFYYRRRNNQRAMAWDAFTEEEKYNYRTTTTDEGDKR
;
A
#
# COMPACT_ATOMS: atom_id res chain seq x y z
N ILE A 1 -20.27 13.50 -22.91
CA ILE A 1 -19.34 14.10 -21.92
C ILE A 1 -18.85 15.43 -22.48
N SER A 2 -19.05 16.54 -21.77
CA SER A 2 -18.49 17.83 -22.18
C SER A 2 -16.96 17.78 -22.10
N ARG A 3 -16.27 18.51 -22.97
CA ARG A 3 -14.80 18.58 -22.99
C ARG A 3 -14.24 19.02 -21.63
N TRP A 4 -14.93 19.94 -20.96
CA TRP A 4 -14.61 20.41 -19.62
C TRP A 4 -14.80 19.34 -18.54
N ALA A 5 -15.85 18.53 -18.62
CA ALA A 5 -16.05 17.42 -17.67
C ALA A 5 -14.97 16.35 -17.82
N TYR A 6 -14.58 16.01 -19.06
CA TYR A 6 -13.47 15.09 -19.30
C TYR A 6 -12.17 15.63 -18.71
N PHE A 7 -11.84 16.89 -19.01
CA PHE A 7 -10.65 17.57 -18.50
C PHE A 7 -10.63 17.61 -16.96
N ALA A 8 -11.72 18.01 -16.32
CA ALA A 8 -11.79 18.06 -14.87
C ALA A 8 -11.55 16.68 -14.22
N ILE A 9 -12.17 15.63 -14.77
CA ILE A 9 -12.00 14.26 -14.25
C ILE A 9 -10.56 13.78 -14.43
N THR A 10 -9.94 14.00 -15.60
CA THR A 10 -8.55 13.59 -15.83
C THR A 10 -7.57 14.40 -15.00
N THR A 11 -7.80 15.70 -14.79
CA THR A 11 -6.97 16.53 -13.90
C THR A 11 -7.05 16.06 -12.46
N VAL A 12 -8.25 15.75 -11.94
CA VAL A 12 -8.41 15.21 -10.58
C VAL A 12 -7.75 13.84 -10.42
N LEU A 13 -7.85 12.99 -11.44
CA LEU A 13 -7.14 11.70 -11.46
C LEU A 13 -5.62 11.87 -11.48
N LEU A 14 -5.11 12.90 -12.17
CA LEU A 14 -3.67 13.21 -12.21
C LEU A 14 -3.16 13.94 -10.96
N SER A 15 -4.02 14.63 -10.21
CA SER A 15 -3.64 15.23 -8.93
C SER A 15 -3.51 14.14 -7.87
N PHE A 16 -2.44 13.35 -7.95
CA PHE A 16 -2.10 12.41 -6.91
C PHE A 16 -1.30 13.14 -5.82
N PRO A 17 -1.68 13.05 -4.53
CA PRO A 17 -0.76 13.40 -3.45
C PRO A 17 0.44 12.45 -3.51
N CYS A 18 1.62 12.86 -3.02
CA CYS A 18 2.81 12.01 -3.01
C CYS A 18 2.64 10.82 -2.04
N VAL A 19 1.92 9.79 -2.48
CA VAL A 19 1.69 8.52 -1.78
C VAL A 19 2.99 7.75 -1.57
N HIS A 20 4.01 8.07 -2.37
CA HIS A 20 5.31 7.42 -2.31
C HIS A 20 5.97 7.58 -0.93
N ALA A 21 5.96 8.79 -0.37
CA ALA A 21 6.54 9.05 0.95
C ALA A 21 5.79 8.28 2.06
N ILE A 22 4.45 8.20 1.95
CA ILE A 22 3.61 7.46 2.90
C ILE A 22 3.93 5.96 2.87
N HIS A 23 4.02 5.37 1.68
CA HIS A 23 4.35 3.96 1.54
C HIS A 23 5.77 3.63 2.04
N VAL A 24 6.77 4.48 1.76
CA VAL A 24 8.14 4.30 2.29
C VAL A 24 8.17 4.38 3.82
N ALA A 25 7.41 5.31 4.40
CA ALA A 25 7.29 5.41 5.85
C ALA A 25 6.62 4.15 6.45
N TRP A 26 5.60 3.60 5.80
CA TRP A 26 4.94 2.37 6.22
C TRP A 26 5.83 1.13 6.12
N THR A 27 6.56 0.95 5.02
CA THR A 27 7.49 -0.19 4.89
C THR A 27 8.61 -0.12 5.94
N SER A 28 9.12 1.08 6.22
CA SER A 28 10.10 1.31 7.27
C SER A 28 9.56 0.96 8.67
N ARG A 29 8.32 1.35 8.97
CA ARG A 29 7.66 1.07 10.26
C ARG A 29 7.37 -0.42 10.45
N ASN A 30 6.97 -1.13 9.40
CA ASN A 30 6.58 -2.53 9.47
C ASN A 30 7.74 -3.52 9.42
N ALA A 31 8.92 -3.11 8.98
CA ALA A 31 10.02 -4.04 8.74
C ALA A 31 10.60 -4.71 10.02
N GLY A 32 10.40 -4.13 11.21
CA GLY A 32 10.73 -4.78 12.49
C GLY A 32 12.22 -4.92 12.82
N SER A 33 13.11 -5.11 11.84
CA SER A 33 14.57 -5.24 12.00
C SER A 33 15.33 -4.44 10.94
N VAL A 34 16.62 -4.15 11.17
CA VAL A 34 17.45 -3.36 10.24
C VAL A 34 17.63 -4.07 8.90
N GLN A 35 17.84 -5.38 8.92
CA GLN A 35 17.96 -6.20 7.71
C GLN A 35 16.67 -6.17 6.87
N ASN A 36 15.53 -6.36 7.52
CA ASN A 36 14.23 -6.34 6.85
C ASN A 36 13.88 -4.96 6.29
N ARG A 37 14.32 -3.86 6.93
CA ARG A 37 14.12 -2.48 6.44
C ARG A 37 14.77 -2.29 5.08
N THR A 38 16.03 -2.72 4.94
CA THR A 38 16.78 -2.62 3.69
C THR A 38 16.13 -3.44 2.58
N VAL A 39 15.80 -4.70 2.86
CA VAL A 39 15.17 -5.59 1.86
C VAL A 39 13.80 -5.05 1.44
N SER A 40 12.98 -4.60 2.39
CA SER A 40 11.65 -4.04 2.12
C SER A 40 11.71 -2.76 1.29
N ALA A 41 12.67 -1.87 1.59
CA ALA A 41 12.86 -0.62 0.85
C ALA A 41 13.31 -0.87 -0.61
N LEU A 42 14.25 -1.82 -0.81
CA LEU A 42 14.70 -2.20 -2.15
C LEU A 42 13.57 -2.80 -2.99
N LEU A 43 12.81 -3.74 -2.42
CA LEU A 43 11.67 -4.34 -3.10
C LEU A 43 10.63 -3.28 -3.48
N TYR A 44 10.28 -2.40 -2.54
CA TYR A 44 9.35 -1.30 -2.81
C TYR A 44 9.82 -0.42 -3.98
N ASN A 45 11.09 -0.04 -3.99
CA ASN A 45 11.66 0.76 -5.09
C ASN A 45 11.62 0.04 -6.44
N MET A 46 11.89 -1.26 -6.48
CA MET A 46 11.80 -2.04 -7.72
C MET A 46 10.36 -2.08 -8.25
N PHE A 47 9.36 -2.31 -7.38
CA PHE A 47 7.95 -2.30 -7.79
C PHE A 47 7.50 -0.93 -8.30
N VAL A 48 7.94 0.16 -7.67
CA VAL A 48 7.66 1.52 -8.14
C VAL A 48 8.24 1.74 -9.54
N GLN A 49 9.49 1.35 -9.78
CA GLN A 49 10.11 1.49 -11.10
C GLN A 49 9.39 0.68 -12.18
N VAL A 50 9.04 -0.58 -11.89
CA VAL A 50 8.27 -1.43 -12.82
C VAL A 50 6.91 -0.80 -13.13
N SER A 51 6.22 -0.25 -12.12
CA SER A 51 4.94 0.44 -12.35
C SER A 51 5.10 1.68 -13.24
N GLY A 52 6.20 2.41 -13.12
CA GLY A 52 6.54 3.54 -13.99
C GLY A 52 6.79 3.11 -15.43
N MET A 53 7.49 2.00 -15.65
CA MET A 53 7.71 1.43 -16.99
C MET A 53 6.39 1.00 -17.65
N ILE A 54 5.49 0.37 -16.89
CA ILE A 54 4.16 -0.02 -17.38
C ILE A 54 3.32 1.24 -17.70
N GLY A 55 3.33 2.23 -16.81
CA GLY A 55 2.61 3.49 -17.01
C GLY A 55 3.06 4.26 -18.25
N ALA A 56 4.36 4.27 -18.53
CA ALA A 56 4.93 4.90 -19.73
C ALA A 56 4.45 4.23 -21.04
N ASN A 57 4.09 2.95 -21.00
CA ASN A 57 3.66 2.16 -22.15
C ASN A 57 2.13 1.98 -22.25
N ILE A 58 1.37 2.59 -21.34
CA ILE A 58 -0.08 2.36 -21.25
C ILE A 58 -0.84 3.03 -22.42
N TYR A 59 -0.31 4.14 -22.95
CA TYR A 59 -0.87 4.84 -24.10
C TYR A 59 -0.24 4.33 -25.38
N GLN A 60 -0.97 3.50 -26.11
CA GLN A 60 -0.52 2.91 -27.38
C GLN A 60 -1.18 3.61 -28.58
N LEU A 61 -0.42 3.69 -29.69
CA LEU A 61 -0.89 4.24 -30.97
C LEU A 61 -2.11 3.49 -31.53
N THR A 62 -2.26 2.22 -31.20
CA THR A 62 -3.40 1.35 -31.58
C THR A 62 -4.73 1.79 -30.97
N ASP A 63 -4.70 2.64 -29.94
CA ASP A 63 -5.88 3.15 -29.23
C ASP A 63 -6.11 4.65 -29.48
N ALA A 64 -5.36 5.25 -30.41
CA ALA A 64 -5.55 6.63 -30.84
C ALA A 64 -6.88 6.80 -31.61
N PRO A 65 -7.52 7.99 -31.62
CA PRO A 65 -7.09 9.25 -31.00
C PRO A 65 -7.60 9.49 -29.57
N ARG A 66 -8.51 8.64 -29.06
CA ARG A 66 -9.21 8.90 -27.78
C ARG A 66 -8.68 8.08 -26.60
N HIS A 67 -7.83 7.08 -26.85
CA HIS A 67 -7.17 6.23 -25.84
C HIS A 67 -8.12 5.68 -24.77
N PHE A 68 -9.22 5.06 -25.23
CA PHE A 68 -10.29 4.60 -24.35
C PHE A 68 -9.87 3.41 -23.48
N LYS A 69 -9.03 2.50 -24.00
CA LYS A 69 -8.51 1.35 -23.25
C LYS A 69 -7.58 1.80 -22.13
N ALA A 70 -6.66 2.72 -22.43
CA ALA A 70 -5.74 3.28 -21.44
C ALA A 70 -6.51 4.01 -20.32
N SER A 71 -7.45 4.87 -20.68
CA SER A 71 -8.28 5.62 -19.73
C SER A 71 -9.15 4.69 -18.87
N ARG A 72 -9.72 3.63 -19.46
CA ARG A 72 -10.46 2.61 -18.71
C ARG A 72 -9.57 1.84 -17.75
N GLY A 73 -8.35 1.48 -18.17
CA GLY A 73 -7.38 0.81 -17.33
C GLY A 73 -6.97 1.64 -16.11
N LEU A 74 -6.70 2.93 -16.31
CA LEU A 74 -6.42 3.86 -15.22
C LEU A 74 -7.60 3.98 -14.25
N LEU A 75 -8.82 4.11 -14.76
CA LEU A 75 -10.03 4.20 -13.92
C LEU A 75 -10.24 2.93 -13.09
N VAL A 76 -10.08 1.75 -13.70
CA VAL A 76 -10.17 0.46 -12.98
C VAL A 76 -9.12 0.40 -11.87
N THR A 77 -7.88 0.79 -12.14
CA THR A 77 -6.81 0.83 -11.14
C THR A 77 -7.14 1.80 -10.01
N CYS A 78 -7.66 3.01 -10.31
CA CYS A 78 -8.07 3.97 -9.28
C CYS A 78 -9.22 3.42 -8.41
N VAL A 79 -10.24 2.81 -9.00
CA VAL A 79 -11.35 2.19 -8.26
C VAL A 79 -10.84 1.05 -7.39
N TRP A 80 -9.95 0.20 -7.91
CA TRP A 80 -9.36 -0.90 -7.16
C TRP A 80 -8.53 -0.40 -5.97
N MET A 81 -7.72 0.64 -6.15
CA MET A 81 -6.96 1.28 -5.06
C MET A 81 -7.89 1.79 -3.95
N CYS A 82 -8.88 2.61 -4.32
CA CYS A 82 -9.73 3.32 -3.37
C CYS A 82 -10.69 2.40 -2.61
N PHE A 83 -11.28 1.41 -3.28
CA PHE A 83 -12.35 0.60 -2.69
C PHE A 83 -11.88 -0.78 -2.20
N ILE A 84 -10.76 -1.30 -2.73
CA ILE A 84 -10.30 -2.64 -2.39
C ILE A 84 -9.00 -2.56 -1.60
N GLN A 85 -7.96 -1.93 -2.14
CA GLN A 85 -6.63 -1.97 -1.51
C GLN A 85 -6.57 -1.23 -0.17
N TYR A 86 -6.99 0.03 -0.11
CA TYR A 86 -6.93 0.81 1.14
C TYR A 86 -7.89 0.31 2.23
N PRO A 87 -9.18 0.04 1.92
CA PRO A 87 -10.07 -0.56 2.91
C PRO A 87 -9.59 -1.95 3.34
N GLY A 88 -9.13 -2.78 2.39
CA GLY A 88 -8.62 -4.12 2.67
C GLY A 88 -7.41 -4.11 3.61
N THR A 89 -6.45 -3.21 3.39
CA THR A 89 -5.30 -3.06 4.29
C THR A 89 -5.74 -2.57 5.68
N TYR A 90 -6.66 -1.61 5.77
CA TYR A 90 -7.23 -1.16 7.04
C TYR A 90 -7.88 -2.31 7.82
N PHE A 91 -8.77 -3.07 7.19
CA PHE A 91 -9.45 -4.20 7.84
C PHE A 91 -8.48 -5.32 8.21
N TYR A 92 -7.50 -5.61 7.36
CA TYR A 92 -6.47 -6.60 7.63
C TYR A 92 -5.67 -6.26 8.88
N TYR A 93 -5.12 -5.03 8.96
CA TYR A 93 -4.34 -4.60 10.12
C TYR A 93 -5.20 -4.52 11.38
N ARG A 94 -6.45 -4.05 11.28
CA ARG A 94 -7.38 -4.02 12.42
C ARG A 94 -7.67 -5.42 12.95
N ARG A 95 -7.94 -6.38 12.07
CA ARG A 95 -8.17 -7.79 12.47
C ARG A 95 -6.92 -8.38 13.12
N ARG A 96 -5.74 -8.18 12.51
CA ARG A 96 -4.48 -8.73 13.04
C ARG A 96 -4.12 -8.13 14.41
N ASN A 97 -4.30 -6.83 14.56
CA ASN A 97 -4.06 -6.14 15.83
C ASN A 97 -5.05 -6.60 16.91
N ASN A 98 -6.33 -6.78 16.58
CA ASN A 98 -7.32 -7.32 17.52
C ASN A 98 -6.98 -8.75 17.97
N GLN A 99 -6.54 -9.62 17.05
CA GLN A 99 -6.11 -10.98 17.41
C GLN A 99 -4.93 -10.97 18.39
N ARG A 100 -3.93 -10.09 18.14
CA ARG A 100 -2.80 -9.92 19.06
C ARG A 100 -3.23 -9.33 20.40
N ALA A 101 -4.13 -8.36 20.40
CA ALA A 101 -4.67 -7.76 21.62
C ALA A 101 -5.41 -8.79 22.47
N MET A 102 -6.27 -9.63 21.86
CA MET A 102 -6.97 -10.70 22.60
C MET A 102 -6.01 -11.71 23.23
N ALA A 103 -4.97 -12.11 22.50
CA ALA A 103 -3.94 -13.01 23.04
C ALA A 103 -3.14 -12.34 24.17
N TRP A 104 -2.82 -11.05 24.02
CA TRP A 104 -2.11 -10.27 25.03
C TRP A 104 -2.97 -10.07 26.29
N ASP A 105 -4.25 -9.77 26.13
CA ASP A 105 -5.18 -9.54 27.24
C ASP A 105 -5.49 -10.83 28.01
N ALA A 106 -5.36 -11.99 27.36
CA ALA A 106 -5.47 -13.30 28.00
C ALA A 106 -4.27 -13.63 28.92
N PHE A 107 -3.11 -12.99 28.74
CA PHE A 107 -1.96 -13.21 29.63
C PHE A 107 -2.13 -12.52 30.98
N THR A 108 -1.77 -13.24 32.04
CA THR A 108 -1.61 -12.69 33.40
C THR A 108 -0.42 -11.73 33.48
N GLU A 109 -0.33 -10.89 34.52
CA GLU A 109 0.77 -9.93 34.66
C GLU A 109 2.17 -10.60 34.73
N GLU A 110 2.26 -11.75 35.40
CA GLU A 110 3.49 -12.54 35.48
C GLU A 110 3.88 -13.15 34.13
N GLU A 111 2.91 -13.64 33.36
CA GLU A 111 3.15 -14.15 31.99
C GLU A 111 3.55 -13.04 31.03
N LYS A 112 2.95 -11.85 31.15
CA LYS A 112 3.36 -10.66 30.38
C LYS A 112 4.77 -10.24 30.71
N TYR A 113 5.15 -10.31 32.00
CA TYR A 113 6.51 -10.02 32.45
C TYR A 113 7.50 -11.04 31.89
N ASN A 114 7.22 -12.33 32.04
CA ASN A 114 8.04 -13.42 31.49
C ASN A 114 8.17 -13.34 29.97
N TYR A 115 7.07 -13.11 29.24
CA TYR A 115 7.13 -12.96 27.79
C TYR A 115 8.01 -11.77 27.38
N ARG A 116 7.99 -10.66 28.11
CA ARG A 116 8.84 -9.50 27.82
C ARG A 116 10.33 -9.79 28.03
N THR A 117 10.68 -10.64 28.99
CA THR A 117 12.06 -10.94 29.36
C THR A 117 12.64 -12.14 28.60
N THR A 118 11.82 -13.09 28.16
CA THR A 118 12.28 -14.32 27.49
C THR A 118 12.00 -14.37 25.99
N THR A 119 11.16 -13.48 25.45
CA THR A 119 10.83 -13.53 24.02
C THR A 119 12.04 -13.28 23.14
N THR A 120 12.19 -14.14 22.12
CA THR A 120 13.14 -14.01 21.01
C THR A 120 12.51 -13.31 19.79
N ASP A 121 11.25 -12.88 19.89
CA ASP A 121 10.55 -12.19 18.81
C ASP A 121 11.09 -10.76 18.62
N GLU A 122 11.67 -10.49 17.44
CA GLU A 122 12.16 -9.16 17.06
C GLU A 122 11.16 -8.40 16.18
N GLY A 123 10.97 -7.11 16.48
CA GLY A 123 10.30 -6.19 15.57
C GLY A 123 8.78 -6.38 15.46
N ASP A 124 8.29 -6.57 14.24
CA ASP A 124 6.87 -6.76 13.92
C ASP A 124 6.34 -8.15 14.30
N LYS A 125 7.25 -9.07 14.66
CA LYS A 125 6.92 -10.44 15.11
C LYS A 125 6.48 -10.48 16.57
N ARG A 126 6.83 -9.45 17.35
CA ARG A 126 6.44 -9.26 18.75
C ARG A 126 4.96 -8.85 18.91
#